data_AF-A0A920DEM3-F1
#
_entry.id   AF-A0A920DEM3-F1
#
_cell.length_a   1.000
_cell.length_b   1.000
_cell.length_c   1.000
_cell.angle_alpha   90.00
_cell.angle_beta   90.00
_cell.angle_gamma   90.00
#
_symmetry.space_group_name_H-M   'P 1'
#
loop_
_entity.id
_entity.type
_entity.pdbx_description
1 polymer ?
#
loop_
_entity_poly.entity_id
_entity_poly.type
_entity_poly.pdbx_seq_one_letter_code
_entity_poly.pdbx_strand_id
1 'polypeptide(L)'
;MTNSAFRKQIGNRNFLSGVGFKFNLTKFPKVDFFSNSARIPELSLELTTQASYLKNIDVPGERLTFGDFNLRFLVDENMENYLSVYNWLTGLGFPETTKEFAELIKDKDGQRDPKEAFCDGTLRILNSNYREVAQVKFKDLFPISLSSLEFDATNTDVQFFTADATFKYTIYDLKSSL
;
A
#
# COMPACT_ATOMS: atom_id res chain seq x y z
N MET A 1 10.36 -39.35 22.86
CA MET A 1 10.44 -38.02 22.19
C MET A 1 9.50 -37.06 22.91
N THR A 2 10.03 -36.21 23.79
CA THR A 2 9.24 -35.27 24.60
C THR A 2 8.80 -34.08 23.74
N ASN A 3 7.51 -34.02 23.41
CA ASN A 3 6.88 -32.85 22.79
C ASN A 3 6.86 -31.69 23.79
N SER A 4 7.91 -30.88 23.78
CA SER A 4 8.02 -29.65 24.57
C SER A 4 7.02 -28.61 24.06
N ALA A 5 6.10 -28.18 24.93
CA ALA A 5 5.13 -27.11 24.67
C ALA A 5 5.80 -25.77 24.27
N PHE A 6 7.07 -25.59 24.63
CA PHE A 6 7.87 -24.41 24.30
C PHE A 6 8.19 -24.28 22.80
N ARG A 7 8.10 -25.36 22.00
CA ARG A 7 8.38 -25.30 20.56
C ARG A 7 7.28 -24.60 19.76
N LYS A 8 6.08 -24.46 20.32
CA LYS A 8 4.95 -23.69 19.74
C LYS A 8 4.90 -22.24 20.23
N GLN A 9 5.79 -21.85 21.12
CA GLN A 9 5.84 -20.49 21.64
C GLN A 9 6.48 -19.56 20.62
N ILE A 10 5.99 -18.33 20.52
CA ILE A 10 6.61 -17.28 19.70
C ILE A 10 8.03 -17.06 20.23
N GLY A 11 9.04 -17.53 19.48
CA GLY A 11 10.43 -17.58 19.92
C GLY A 11 11.08 -16.22 20.09
N ASN A 12 10.51 -15.17 19.48
CA ASN A 12 10.98 -13.80 19.60
C ASN A 12 9.95 -12.94 20.34
N ARG A 13 10.29 -12.53 21.56
CA ARG A 13 9.48 -11.64 22.40
C ARG A 13 9.73 -10.15 22.14
N ASN A 14 10.64 -9.81 21.22
CA ASN A 14 10.77 -8.43 20.77
C ASN A 14 9.58 -8.09 19.90
N PHE A 15 8.73 -7.20 20.41
CA PHE A 15 7.66 -6.61 19.63
C PHE A 15 8.25 -5.88 18.42
N LEU A 16 7.57 -5.97 17.28
CA LEU A 16 7.89 -5.19 16.09
C LEU A 16 7.89 -3.70 16.48
N SER A 17 9.06 -3.06 16.43
CA SER A 17 9.13 -1.62 16.54
C SER A 17 8.54 -1.04 15.26
N GLY A 18 7.33 -0.47 15.31
CA GLY A 18 6.67 0.18 14.18
C GLY A 18 7.34 1.46 13.68
N VAL A 19 8.64 1.63 13.94
CA VAL A 19 9.39 2.89 13.80
C VAL A 19 10.07 2.99 12.43
N GLY A 20 10.34 1.87 11.76
CA GLY A 20 11.00 1.87 10.45
C GLY A 20 10.22 1.04 9.44
N PHE A 21 9.66 1.68 8.42
CA PHE A 21 9.16 0.99 7.25
C PHE A 21 9.51 1.79 5.99
N LYS A 22 9.72 1.08 4.88
CA LYS A 22 10.03 1.67 3.58
C LYS A 22 9.00 1.19 2.57
N PHE A 23 8.35 2.13 1.89
CA PHE A 23 7.49 1.82 0.76
C PHE A 23 8.21 2.20 -0.53
N ASN A 24 8.20 1.30 -1.50
CA ASN A 24 8.81 1.53 -2.81
C ASN A 24 7.88 1.01 -3.92
N LEU A 25 7.78 1.78 -4.99
CA LEU A 25 7.05 1.44 -6.21
C LEU A 25 8.05 1.01 -7.28
N THR A 26 7.82 -0.13 -7.93
CA THR A 26 8.74 -0.65 -8.97
C THR A 26 8.88 0.29 -10.17
N LYS A 27 7.80 0.96 -10.57
CA LYS A 27 7.79 1.92 -11.70
C LYS A 27 8.42 3.27 -11.36
N PHE A 28 8.41 3.67 -10.07
CA PHE A 28 8.89 4.96 -9.61
C PHE A 28 10.01 4.81 -8.56
N PRO A 29 11.18 4.22 -8.90
CA PRO A 29 12.23 3.93 -7.92
C PRO A 29 12.97 5.18 -7.42
N LYS A 30 12.93 6.28 -8.20
CA LYS A 30 13.51 7.58 -7.80
C LYS A 30 12.63 8.33 -6.81
N VAL A 31 11.34 8.03 -6.81
CA VAL A 31 10.37 8.62 -5.88
C VAL A 31 10.30 7.70 -4.67
N ASP A 32 11.31 7.78 -3.81
CA ASP A 32 11.25 7.10 -2.52
C ASP A 32 10.22 7.85 -1.65
N PHE A 33 9.07 7.23 -1.42
CA PHE A 33 8.06 7.76 -0.52
C PHE A 33 8.56 7.58 0.91
N PHE A 34 9.14 8.64 1.48
CA PHE A 34 9.40 8.73 2.91
C PHE A 34 8.05 8.74 3.63
N SER A 35 7.61 7.53 3.96
CA SER A 35 6.28 7.27 4.46
C SER A 35 6.28 7.45 5.97
N ASN A 36 5.49 8.40 6.45
CA ASN A 36 5.36 8.70 7.88
C ASN A 36 4.39 7.71 8.55
N SER A 37 3.34 7.29 7.83
CA SER A 37 2.41 6.24 8.28
C SER A 37 1.92 5.41 7.10
N ALA A 38 2.01 4.10 7.19
CA ALA A 38 1.34 3.15 6.28
C ALA A 38 0.54 2.15 7.10
N ARG A 39 -0.63 1.78 6.61
CA ARG A 39 -1.47 0.74 7.23
C ARG A 39 -1.47 -0.49 6.35
N ILE A 40 -1.31 -1.67 6.96
CA ILE A 40 -1.60 -2.92 6.26
C ILE A 40 -3.12 -2.98 6.10
N PRO A 41 -3.63 -3.19 4.88
CA PRO A 41 -5.07 -3.23 4.66
C PRO A 41 -5.74 -4.37 5.41
N GLU A 42 -6.99 -4.14 5.81
CA GLU A 42 -7.79 -5.19 6.41
C GLU A 42 -8.07 -6.32 5.43
N LEU A 43 -8.19 -7.53 5.98
CA LEU A 43 -8.58 -8.73 5.25
C LEU A 43 -9.77 -9.32 5.98
N SER A 44 -10.90 -9.44 5.30
CA SER A 44 -12.10 -10.06 5.86
C SER A 44 -12.62 -11.17 4.97
N LEU A 45 -13.14 -12.23 5.59
CA LEU A 45 -13.76 -13.35 4.91
C LEU A 45 -15.27 -13.18 4.99
N GLU A 46 -15.94 -13.21 3.85
CA GLU A 46 -17.39 -13.18 3.80
C GLU A 46 -17.96 -14.42 4.52
N LEU A 47 -18.97 -14.26 5.37
CA LEU A 47 -19.62 -15.35 6.08
C LEU A 47 -20.91 -15.73 5.36
N THR A 48 -21.20 -17.02 5.28
CA THR A 48 -22.50 -17.54 4.81
C THR A 48 -23.22 -18.23 5.96
N THR A 49 -24.52 -17.99 6.09
CA THR A 49 -25.30 -18.61 7.16
C THR A 49 -25.96 -19.89 6.67
N GLN A 50 -25.64 -21.02 7.30
CA GLN A 50 -26.34 -22.28 7.07
C GLN A 50 -27.49 -22.40 8.07
N ALA A 51 -28.73 -22.49 7.57
CA ALA A 51 -29.90 -22.67 8.42
C ALA A 51 -29.93 -24.09 9.01
N SER A 52 -30.16 -24.18 10.33
CA SER A 52 -30.46 -25.41 11.05
C SER A 52 -31.74 -25.23 11.85
N TYR A 53 -32.38 -26.33 12.26
CA TYR A 53 -33.69 -26.34 12.93
C TYR A 53 -33.75 -25.50 14.21
N LEU A 54 -32.62 -25.33 14.92
CA LEU A 54 -32.57 -24.59 16.19
C LEU A 54 -32.04 -23.16 16.04
N LYS A 55 -31.06 -22.95 15.14
CA LYS A 55 -30.48 -21.64 14.85
C LYS A 55 -29.67 -21.69 13.56
N ASN A 56 -29.45 -20.53 12.95
CA ASN A 56 -28.49 -20.41 11.86
C ASN A 56 -27.06 -20.52 12.40
N ILE A 57 -26.19 -21.18 11.64
CA ILE A 57 -24.77 -21.38 11.95
C ILE A 57 -23.96 -20.64 10.88
N ASP A 58 -23.04 -19.79 11.32
CA ASP A 58 -22.14 -19.08 10.41
C ASP A 58 -21.03 -20.02 9.94
N VAL A 59 -20.86 -20.13 8.63
CA VAL A 59 -19.86 -20.93 7.94
C VAL A 59 -18.97 -19.97 7.13
N PRO A 60 -17.65 -20.19 7.06
CA PRO A 60 -16.78 -19.39 6.20
C PRO A 60 -17.24 -19.46 4.74
N GLY A 61 -17.42 -18.30 4.12
CA GLY A 61 -17.66 -18.17 2.68
C GLY A 61 -16.37 -18.30 1.86
N GLU A 62 -16.47 -18.03 0.56
CA GLU A 62 -15.38 -18.27 -0.41
C GLU A 62 -14.62 -17.01 -0.81
N ARG A 63 -15.20 -15.81 -0.58
CA ARG A 63 -14.64 -14.54 -1.04
C ARG A 63 -13.93 -13.80 0.09
N LEU A 64 -12.69 -13.39 -0.19
CA LEU A 64 -11.94 -12.46 0.64
C LEU A 64 -12.17 -11.04 0.14
N THR A 65 -12.46 -10.12 1.05
CA THR A 65 -12.46 -8.68 0.76
C THR A 65 -11.18 -8.07 1.31
N PHE A 66 -10.56 -7.24 0.47
CA PHE A 66 -9.36 -6.51 0.79
C PHE A 66 -9.72 -5.04 1.01
N GLY A 67 -9.26 -4.47 2.12
CA GLY A 67 -9.38 -3.04 2.39
C GLY A 67 -8.49 -2.20 1.47
N ASP A 68 -8.62 -0.88 1.58
CA ASP A 68 -7.80 0.05 0.81
C ASP A 68 -6.44 0.28 1.49
N PHE A 69 -5.41 0.54 0.67
CA PHE A 69 -4.08 0.86 1.16
C PHE A 69 -3.90 2.38 1.29
N ASN A 70 -3.78 2.85 2.53
CA ASN A 70 -3.59 4.27 2.82
C ASN A 70 -2.12 4.52 3.19
N LEU A 71 -1.50 5.46 2.47
CA LEU A 71 -0.11 5.86 2.63
C LEU A 71 -0.02 7.36 2.92
N ARG A 72 0.58 7.70 4.07
CA ARG A 72 0.99 9.06 4.41
C ARG A 72 2.46 9.22 4.11
N PHE A 73 2.82 10.15 3.23
CA PHE A 73 4.21 10.45 2.89
C PHE A 73 4.53 11.94 3.07
N LEU A 74 5.81 12.22 3.33
CA LEU A 74 6.33 13.59 3.36
C LEU A 74 6.53 14.08 1.93
N VAL A 75 6.05 15.27 1.61
CA VAL A 75 6.21 15.89 0.29
C VAL A 75 7.62 16.46 0.17
N ASP A 76 8.25 16.20 -0.98
CA ASP A 76 9.60 16.70 -1.27
C ASP A 76 9.55 18.18 -1.70
N GLU A 77 10.67 18.90 -1.59
CA GLU A 77 10.78 20.32 -1.96
C GLU A 77 10.43 20.54 -3.45
N ASN A 78 10.87 19.63 -4.31
CA ASN A 78 10.56 19.68 -5.75
C ASN A 78 9.18 19.09 -6.10
N MET A 79 8.41 18.64 -5.10
CA MET A 79 7.11 17.99 -5.26
C MET A 79 7.08 16.77 -6.20
N GLU A 80 8.23 16.16 -6.53
CA GLU A 80 8.31 15.05 -7.50
C GLU A 80 7.44 13.86 -7.06
N ASN A 81 7.34 13.63 -5.75
CA ASN A 81 6.51 12.58 -5.19
C ASN A 81 5.01 12.86 -5.29
N TYR A 82 4.58 14.09 -5.01
CA TYR A 82 3.20 14.49 -5.15
C TYR A 82 2.78 14.49 -6.62
N LEU A 83 3.63 15.04 -7.50
CA LEU A 83 3.38 15.13 -8.94
C LEU A 83 3.30 13.75 -9.60
N SER A 84 4.12 12.78 -9.18
CA SER A 84 4.05 11.42 -9.72
C SER A 84 2.73 10.72 -9.39
N VAL A 85 2.22 10.84 -8.16
CA VAL A 85 0.90 10.31 -7.79
C VAL A 85 -0.22 11.08 -8.51
N TYR A 86 -0.10 12.40 -8.61
CA TYR A 86 -1.05 13.25 -9.34
C TYR A 86 -1.15 12.86 -10.83
N ASN A 87 -0.01 12.80 -11.53
CA ASN A 87 0.06 12.43 -12.94
C ASN A 87 -0.44 11.02 -13.19
N TRP A 88 -0.23 10.11 -12.24
CA TRP A 88 -0.77 8.75 -12.32
C TRP A 88 -2.29 8.75 -12.20
N LEU A 89 -2.86 9.53 -11.28
CA LEU A 89 -4.31 9.63 -11.09
C LEU A 89 -5.00 10.33 -12.27
N THR A 90 -4.44 11.42 -12.78
CA THR A 90 -4.97 12.09 -14.00
C THR A 90 -4.83 11.18 -15.22
N GLY A 91 -3.70 10.48 -15.35
CA GLY A 91 -3.47 9.48 -16.37
C GLY A 91 -4.35 8.23 -16.27
N LEU A 92 -5.09 8.02 -15.17
CA LEU A 92 -6.11 6.97 -15.06
C LEU A 92 -7.53 7.51 -15.29
N GLY A 93 -7.78 8.78 -14.92
CA GLY A 93 -9.09 9.41 -14.99
C GLY A 93 -9.44 10.10 -16.31
N PHE A 94 -8.45 10.49 -17.12
CA PHE A 94 -8.63 11.27 -18.36
C PHE A 94 -9.46 12.54 -18.18
N PRO A 95 -9.09 13.44 -17.25
CA PRO A 95 -9.88 14.65 -17.00
C PRO A 95 -9.99 15.57 -18.24
N GLU A 96 -8.94 15.66 -19.07
CA GLU A 96 -8.92 16.62 -20.20
C GLU A 96 -8.95 15.96 -21.58
N THR A 97 -8.18 14.89 -21.82
CA THR A 97 -8.15 14.22 -23.13
C THR A 97 -7.76 12.74 -23.02
N THR A 98 -8.35 11.89 -23.88
CA THR A 98 -8.02 10.45 -23.99
C THR A 98 -6.57 10.15 -24.38
N LYS A 99 -5.78 11.17 -24.76
CA LYS A 99 -4.34 11.07 -25.06
C LYS A 99 -3.51 10.74 -23.83
N GLU A 100 -3.93 11.20 -22.65
CA GLU A 100 -3.24 10.94 -21.39
C GLU A 100 -3.24 9.44 -21.07
N PHE A 101 -4.31 8.71 -21.43
CA PHE A 101 -4.31 7.25 -21.28
C PHE A 101 -3.30 6.59 -22.19
N ALA A 102 -3.30 7.04 -23.43
CA ALA A 102 -2.48 6.47 -24.48
C ALA A 102 -0.99 6.65 -24.20
N GLU A 103 -0.62 7.67 -23.42
CA GLU A 103 0.73 7.89 -22.90
C GLU A 103 1.00 7.09 -21.64
N LEU A 104 0.04 6.95 -20.72
CA LEU A 104 0.22 6.14 -19.51
C LEU A 104 0.44 4.65 -19.82
N ILE A 105 -0.32 4.11 -20.77
CA ILE A 105 -0.22 2.70 -21.20
C ILE A 105 0.98 2.45 -22.11
N LYS A 106 1.78 3.47 -22.42
CA LYS A 106 2.90 3.35 -23.34
C LYS A 106 4.12 2.84 -22.58
N ASP A 107 4.56 1.65 -22.93
CA ASP A 107 5.80 1.06 -22.41
C ASP A 107 7.03 1.80 -22.97
N LYS A 108 8.22 1.54 -22.41
CA LYS A 108 9.53 2.07 -22.83
C LYS A 108 9.82 1.82 -24.32
N ASP A 109 9.26 0.75 -24.89
CA ASP A 109 9.36 0.40 -26.31
C ASP A 109 8.27 1.05 -27.19
N GLY A 110 7.42 1.90 -26.61
CA GLY A 110 6.38 2.63 -27.31
C GLY A 110 5.12 1.83 -27.63
N GLN A 111 5.04 0.58 -27.17
CA GLN A 111 3.85 -0.26 -27.31
C GLN A 111 2.81 0.08 -26.25
N ARG A 112 1.53 -0.07 -26.60
CA ARG A 112 0.41 0.17 -25.69
C ARG A 112 0.11 -1.12 -24.93
N ASP A 113 0.46 -1.19 -23.66
CA ASP A 113 0.05 -2.25 -22.75
C ASP A 113 -0.80 -1.66 -21.61
N PRO A 114 -2.08 -2.04 -21.49
CA PRO A 114 -2.92 -1.65 -20.36
C PRO A 114 -2.31 -1.96 -18.97
N LYS A 115 -1.39 -2.92 -18.88
CA LYS A 115 -0.69 -3.25 -17.63
C LYS A 115 0.22 -2.14 -17.13
N GLU A 116 0.70 -1.28 -18.02
CA GLU A 116 1.53 -0.13 -17.65
C GLU A 116 0.77 0.91 -16.81
N ALA A 117 -0.57 0.87 -16.82
CA ALA A 117 -1.38 1.70 -15.95
C ALA A 117 -1.26 1.31 -14.45
N PHE A 118 -0.77 0.12 -14.15
CA PHE A 118 -0.61 -0.42 -12.80
C PHE A 118 0.87 -0.50 -12.40
N CYS A 119 1.13 -0.52 -11.10
CA CYS A 119 2.48 -0.63 -10.56
C CYS A 119 2.49 -1.59 -9.38
N ASP A 120 3.56 -2.38 -9.23
CA ASP A 120 3.73 -3.21 -8.04
C ASP A 120 4.31 -2.38 -6.89
N GLY A 121 3.67 -2.46 -5.73
CA GLY A 121 4.09 -1.79 -4.51
C GLY A 121 4.72 -2.76 -3.52
N THR A 122 5.81 -2.36 -2.87
CA THR A 122 6.43 -3.17 -1.82
C THR A 122 6.60 -2.36 -0.55
N LEU A 123 5.91 -2.78 0.52
CA LEU A 123 6.08 -2.27 1.87
C LEU A 123 7.00 -3.20 2.65
N ARG A 124 8.14 -2.68 3.08
CA ARG A 124 9.12 -3.40 3.90
C ARG A 124 9.05 -2.88 5.32
N ILE A 125 8.79 -3.78 6.26
CA ILE A 125 8.76 -3.49 7.69
C ILE A 125 10.13 -3.85 8.26
N LEU A 126 10.80 -2.87 8.85
CA LEU A 126 12.14 -2.99 9.38
C LEU A 126 12.11 -3.12 10.90
N ASN A 127 13.06 -3.87 11.46
CA ASN A 127 13.32 -3.84 12.90
C ASN A 127 14.21 -2.65 13.28
N SER A 128 14.48 -2.52 14.58
CA SER A 128 15.35 -1.48 15.14
C SER A 128 16.80 -1.52 14.63
N ASN A 129 17.23 -2.62 14.00
CA ASN A 129 18.53 -2.77 13.35
C ASN A 129 18.45 -2.61 11.83
N TYR A 130 17.37 -2.00 11.31
CA TYR A 130 17.09 -1.79 9.89
C TYR A 130 17.10 -3.07 9.03
N ARG A 131 16.83 -4.23 9.62
CA ARG A 131 16.65 -5.49 8.89
C ARG A 131 15.17 -5.74 8.62
N GLU A 132 14.87 -6.19 7.41
CA GLU A 132 13.51 -6.54 6.99
C GLU A 132 12.98 -7.74 7.79
N VAL A 133 11.90 -7.54 8.54
CA VAL A 133 11.22 -8.59 9.32
C VAL A 133 10.02 -9.14 8.55
N ALA A 134 9.35 -8.27 7.81
CA ALA A 134 8.21 -8.62 6.98
C ALA A 134 8.17 -7.73 5.74
N GLN A 135 7.64 -8.30 4.66
CA GLN A 135 7.44 -7.63 3.39
C GLN A 135 6.00 -7.87 2.94
N VAL A 136 5.28 -6.79 2.64
CA VAL A 136 3.97 -6.83 2.00
C VAL A 136 4.14 -6.38 0.56
N LYS A 137 3.81 -7.26 -0.39
CA LYS A 137 3.87 -6.97 -1.82
C LYS A 137 2.46 -6.80 -2.35
N PHE A 138 2.16 -5.62 -2.87
CA PHE A 138 0.91 -5.29 -3.55
C PHE A 138 1.09 -5.51 -5.05
N LYS A 139 0.16 -6.24 -5.66
CA LYS A 139 0.12 -6.45 -7.11
C LYS A 139 -0.89 -5.52 -7.76
N ASP A 140 -0.50 -4.97 -8.91
CA ASP A 140 -1.33 -4.09 -9.73
C ASP A 140 -1.94 -2.93 -8.92
N LEU A 141 -1.11 -2.23 -8.15
CA LEU A 141 -1.52 -1.12 -7.31
C LEU A 141 -1.73 0.14 -8.16
N PHE A 142 -2.73 0.96 -7.80
CA PHE A 142 -3.04 2.24 -8.44
C PHE A 142 -3.71 3.23 -7.46
N PRO A 143 -3.47 4.55 -7.59
CA PRO A 143 -4.05 5.55 -6.71
C PRO A 143 -5.53 5.79 -7.04
N ILE A 144 -6.34 5.98 -6.00
CA ILE A 144 -7.76 6.38 -6.12
C ILE A 144 -8.02 7.78 -5.57
N SER A 145 -7.18 8.27 -4.66
CA SER A 145 -7.29 9.62 -4.11
C SER A 145 -5.94 10.13 -3.61
N LEU A 146 -5.81 11.45 -3.62
CA LEU A 146 -4.68 12.20 -3.10
C LEU A 146 -5.23 13.38 -2.27
N SER A 147 -4.68 13.59 -1.09
CA SER A 147 -5.12 14.65 -0.18
C SER A 147 -4.74 16.05 -0.68
N SER A 148 -5.50 17.06 -0.26
CA SER A 148 -5.13 18.46 -0.44
C SER A 148 -3.88 18.83 0.36
N LEU A 149 -3.14 19.82 -0.14
CA LEU A 149 -2.05 20.49 0.57
C LEU A 149 -2.52 21.89 0.98
N GLU A 150 -2.43 22.19 2.28
CA GLU A 150 -2.84 23.50 2.83
C GLU A 150 -1.62 24.41 2.95
N PHE A 151 -1.57 25.49 2.17
CA PHE A 151 -0.48 26.45 2.22
C PHE A 151 -0.85 27.63 3.14
N ASP A 152 -0.11 27.78 4.24
CA ASP A 152 -0.25 28.90 5.17
C ASP A 152 1.04 29.73 5.22
N ALA A 153 0.99 30.96 4.71
CA ALA A 153 2.11 31.90 4.68
C ALA A 153 2.30 32.68 6.00
N THR A 154 1.45 32.45 7.00
CA THR A 154 1.54 33.12 8.31
C THR A 154 2.41 32.37 9.32
N ASN A 155 2.77 31.12 9.02
CA ASN A 155 3.61 30.29 9.87
C ASN A 155 5.09 30.70 9.77
N THR A 156 5.73 30.96 10.91
CA THR A 156 7.16 31.29 10.99
C THR A 156 8.06 30.07 11.16
N ASP A 157 7.48 28.90 11.44
CA ASP A 157 8.20 27.63 11.62
C ASP A 157 8.17 26.78 10.35
N VAL A 158 9.27 26.08 10.07
CA VAL A 158 9.37 25.13 8.95
C VAL A 158 8.56 23.87 9.31
N GLN A 159 7.35 23.76 8.78
CA GLN A 159 6.56 22.54 8.82
C GLN A 159 6.75 21.73 7.54
N PHE A 160 7.08 20.45 7.67
CA PHE A 160 7.14 19.54 6.53
C PHE A 160 5.72 19.18 6.09
N PHE A 161 5.44 19.34 4.80
CA PHE A 161 4.17 18.92 4.22
C PHE A 161 4.04 17.40 4.23
N THR A 162 2.86 16.92 4.65
CA THR A 162 2.47 15.51 4.50
C THR A 162 1.27 15.40 3.58
N ALA A 163 1.31 14.45 2.66
CA ALA A 163 0.17 14.07 1.83
C ALA A 163 -0.28 12.64 2.18
N ASP A 164 -1.59 12.43 2.13
CA ASP A 164 -2.24 11.13 2.24
C ASP A 164 -2.70 10.69 0.84
N ALA A 165 -2.23 9.53 0.39
CA ALA A 165 -2.68 8.88 -0.83
C ALA A 165 -3.36 7.55 -0.50
N THR A 166 -4.50 7.29 -1.16
CA THR A 166 -5.20 6.01 -1.04
C THR A 166 -5.02 5.24 -2.34
N PHE A 167 -4.68 3.97 -2.21
CA PHE A 167 -4.45 3.07 -3.32
C PHE A 167 -5.36 1.85 -3.25
N LYS A 168 -5.79 1.39 -4.41
CA LYS A 168 -6.39 0.05 -4.60
C LYS A 168 -5.38 -0.86 -5.31
N TYR A 169 -5.58 -2.15 -5.16
CA TYR A 169 -4.71 -3.19 -5.68
C TYR A 169 -5.52 -4.47 -5.89
N THR A 170 -4.99 -5.41 -6.67
CA THR A 170 -5.69 -6.67 -6.95
C THR A 170 -5.57 -7.66 -5.78
N ILE A 171 -4.34 -7.86 -5.30
CA ILE A 171 -4.03 -8.75 -4.18
C ILE A 171 -2.75 -8.27 -3.49
N TYR A 172 -2.61 -8.58 -2.20
CA TYR A 172 -1.34 -8.41 -1.51
C TYR A 172 -0.85 -9.74 -0.93
N ASP A 173 0.46 -9.97 -1.03
CA ASP A 173 1.16 -11.10 -0.45
C ASP A 173 1.96 -10.62 0.77
N LEU A 174 1.68 -11.18 1.95
CA LEU A 174 2.46 -10.94 3.16
C LEU A 174 3.50 -12.06 3.33
N LYS A 175 4.78 -11.69 3.37
CA LYS A 175 5.89 -12.60 3.66
C LYS A 175 6.62 -12.17 4.91
N SER A 176 6.68 -13.05 5.90
CA SER A 176 7.54 -12.86 7.08
C SER A 176 8.88 -13.54 6.85
N SER A 177 9.97 -12.88 7.25
CA SER A 177 11.34 -13.40 7.15
C SER A 177 11.77 -14.23 8.37
N LEU A 178 10.82 -14.70 9.19
CA LEU A 178 11.08 -15.51 10.39
C LEU A 178 11.37 -16.97 10.06
#